data_AF-A0A0C2SSZ6-F1
#
_entry.id   AF-A0A0C2SSZ6-F1
#
_cell.length_a   1.000
_cell.length_b   1.000
_cell.length_c   1.000
_cell.angle_alpha   90.00
_cell.angle_beta   90.00
_cell.angle_gamma   90.00
#
_symmetry.space_group_name_H-M   'P 1'
#
loop_
_entity.id
_entity.type
_entity.pdbx_description
1 polymer ?
#
loop_
_entity_poly.entity_id
_entity_poly.type
_entity_poly.pdbx_seq_one_letter_code
_entity_poly.pdbx_strand_id
1 'polypeptide(L)'
;MTSASERQDPPLSVFGESRIQVGKQVESFDEVASNAYDPVHNPNGIINLGVAENTLLYKELADYFGRNLRLSFNNFTYGYCKGDPRLRGAIADLMNTRFEPHQLVTPDHLVLGAGLVPVLANLAGTIANSGDGLLIASPYYYGFDYELPLLTGVVPVGVQVPLNDMFTLPELSYFEKAIQENKEKGTIIKGVILCNPHNPYGRAYPKEVVVEYCTFCEKHNLHLISDEIYALSIFPSRDIPNPPPFVSVLSLDLEAIGVRPSRVHVLYGMSKDFNCNGFRVGALVTQHNQAVLRSMAVAALFMLVSSPASTLWATLLTDEEFLPHFIDMNRLSLQEAYEHVTAWLNFHKIPYISASAGHFLVADMRSVLSDVDKYGRVFSITAEQGIHEREATLFKFLIERGVVLNQGSMCHLEAGWFRITFSVRRDFMDHALARIEDALGWEKSPNLLRED
;
A
#
# COMPACT_ATOMS: atom_id res chain seq x y z
N MET A 1 -36.99 25.29 41.91
CA MET A 1 -36.64 24.78 40.57
C MET A 1 -35.17 25.12 40.35
N THR A 2 -34.28 24.21 40.69
CA THR A 2 -32.84 24.34 40.44
C THR A 2 -32.57 23.89 39.02
N SER A 3 -32.05 24.79 38.18
CA SER A 3 -31.59 24.47 36.83
C SER A 3 -30.47 23.44 36.92
N ALA A 4 -30.66 22.29 36.27
CA ALA A 4 -29.59 21.35 36.07
C ALA A 4 -28.49 22.06 35.26
N SER A 5 -27.35 22.35 35.88
CA SER A 5 -26.17 22.78 35.14
C SER A 5 -25.79 21.63 34.22
N GLU A 6 -25.88 21.84 32.90
CA GLU A 6 -25.34 20.90 31.92
C GLU A 6 -23.87 20.63 32.28
N ARG A 7 -23.57 19.41 32.71
CA ARG A 7 -22.20 19.00 32.98
C ARG A 7 -21.50 18.88 31.63
N GLN A 8 -20.52 19.73 31.38
CA GLN A 8 -19.65 19.59 30.21
C GLN A 8 -18.52 18.61 30.52
N ASP A 9 -18.15 17.78 29.54
CA ASP A 9 -17.00 16.90 29.62
C ASP A 9 -15.68 17.70 29.63
N PRO A 10 -14.61 17.20 30.27
CA PRO A 10 -13.28 17.81 30.16
C PRO A 10 -12.81 17.88 28.69
N PRO A 11 -12.12 18.96 28.28
CA PRO A 11 -11.63 19.09 26.91
C PRO A 11 -10.53 18.06 26.61
N LEU A 12 -10.44 17.62 25.36
CA LEU A 12 -9.33 16.80 24.90
C LEU A 12 -8.03 17.63 24.81
N SER A 13 -6.89 16.94 24.84
CA SER A 13 -5.61 17.57 24.49
C SER A 13 -5.59 18.00 23.02
N VAL A 14 -4.69 18.91 22.63
CA VAL A 14 -4.46 19.29 21.23
C VAL A 14 -4.25 18.06 20.33
N PHE A 15 -3.55 17.05 20.87
CA PHE A 15 -3.33 15.78 20.19
C PHE A 15 -4.59 14.91 20.05
N GLY A 16 -5.53 14.99 20.99
CA GLY A 16 -6.83 14.33 20.88
C GLY A 16 -7.75 15.04 19.89
N GLU A 17 -7.82 16.37 19.97
CA GLU A 17 -8.62 17.22 19.08
C GLU A 17 -8.20 17.07 17.61
N SER A 18 -6.89 17.04 17.31
CA SER A 18 -6.40 16.91 15.94
C SER A 18 -6.84 15.61 15.25
N ARG A 19 -7.23 14.59 16.04
CA ARG A 19 -7.66 13.28 15.54
C ARG A 19 -9.14 13.19 15.26
N ILE A 20 -9.96 14.11 15.77
CA ILE A 20 -11.41 14.11 15.53
C ILE A 20 -11.70 14.24 14.04
N GLN A 21 -10.96 15.11 13.34
CA GLN A 21 -11.16 15.32 11.91
C GLN A 21 -10.72 14.10 11.08
N VAL A 22 -9.66 13.39 11.49
CA VAL A 22 -9.26 12.10 10.91
C VAL A 22 -10.30 11.01 11.22
N GLY A 23 -10.93 11.07 12.40
CA GLY A 23 -11.98 10.16 12.85
C GLY A 23 -13.14 10.03 11.86
N LYS A 24 -13.56 11.14 11.23
CA LYS A 24 -14.59 11.11 10.18
C LYS A 24 -14.23 10.24 8.98
N GLN A 25 -12.94 10.17 8.62
CA GLN A 25 -12.49 9.28 7.55
C GLN A 25 -12.58 7.82 7.99
N VAL A 26 -12.14 7.52 9.22
CA VAL A 26 -12.21 6.18 9.82
C VAL A 26 -13.66 5.69 9.90
N GLU A 27 -14.58 6.53 10.35
CA GLU A 27 -16.02 6.22 10.40
C GLU A 27 -16.57 5.86 9.02
N SER A 28 -16.15 6.58 7.96
CA SER A 28 -16.58 6.24 6.58
C SER A 28 -16.08 4.88 6.11
N PHE A 29 -14.89 4.45 6.56
CA PHE A 29 -14.38 3.11 6.25
C PHE A 29 -15.20 2.03 6.97
N ASP A 30 -15.56 2.26 8.24
CA ASP A 30 -16.40 1.34 9.02
C ASP A 30 -17.81 1.24 8.43
N GLU A 31 -18.39 2.34 7.97
CA GLU A 31 -19.69 2.35 7.27
C GLU A 31 -19.64 1.47 6.01
N VAL A 32 -18.63 1.64 5.16
CA VAL A 32 -18.44 0.82 3.95
C VAL A 32 -18.25 -0.65 4.31
N ALA A 33 -17.43 -0.95 5.33
CA ALA A 33 -17.18 -2.32 5.77
C ALA A 33 -18.42 -2.98 6.38
N SER A 34 -19.23 -2.23 7.12
CA SER A 34 -20.46 -2.73 7.74
C SER A 34 -21.55 -3.10 6.73
N ASN A 35 -21.49 -2.52 5.52
CA ASN A 35 -22.36 -2.84 4.40
C ASN A 35 -21.63 -3.64 3.31
N ALA A 36 -20.64 -4.46 3.65
CA ALA A 36 -19.93 -5.28 2.67
C ALA A 36 -20.88 -6.25 1.93
N TYR A 37 -20.62 -6.44 0.63
CA TYR A 37 -21.33 -7.41 -0.20
C TYR A 37 -21.10 -8.83 0.29
N ASP A 38 -22.20 -9.59 0.36
CA ASP A 38 -22.19 -11.04 0.54
C ASP A 38 -23.28 -11.63 -0.37
N PRO A 39 -22.97 -12.65 -1.19
CA PRO A 39 -23.93 -13.18 -2.17
C PRO A 39 -25.20 -13.76 -1.54
N VAL A 40 -25.19 -14.14 -0.26
CA VAL A 40 -26.30 -14.78 0.45
C VAL A 40 -26.96 -13.80 1.43
N HIS A 41 -26.15 -13.13 2.24
CA HIS A 41 -26.62 -12.34 3.39
C HIS A 41 -26.77 -10.85 3.08
N ASN A 42 -26.03 -10.32 2.10
CA ASN A 42 -26.12 -8.91 1.70
C ASN A 42 -25.84 -8.72 0.19
N PRO A 43 -26.71 -9.23 -0.70
CA PRO A 43 -26.46 -9.23 -2.14
C PRO A 43 -26.48 -7.83 -2.77
N ASN A 44 -26.95 -6.83 -2.02
CA ASN A 44 -26.92 -5.41 -2.41
C ASN A 44 -25.81 -4.62 -1.69
N GLY A 45 -25.01 -5.28 -0.86
CA GLY A 45 -23.89 -4.65 -0.16
C GLY A 45 -22.81 -4.16 -1.12
N ILE A 46 -21.86 -3.41 -0.58
CA ILE A 46 -20.77 -2.75 -1.31
C ILE A 46 -19.63 -3.73 -1.60
N ILE A 47 -19.19 -3.76 -2.86
CA ILE A 47 -17.95 -4.43 -3.26
C ILE A 47 -16.84 -3.38 -3.29
N ASN A 48 -15.85 -3.55 -2.41
CA ASN A 48 -14.78 -2.58 -2.27
C ASN A 48 -13.59 -2.91 -3.18
N LEU A 49 -13.47 -2.21 -4.30
CA LEU A 49 -12.29 -2.26 -5.17
C LEU A 49 -11.32 -1.12 -4.87
N GLY A 50 -11.64 -0.26 -3.89
CA GLY A 50 -10.84 0.88 -3.49
C GLY A 50 -9.70 0.53 -2.52
N VAL A 51 -9.79 -0.57 -1.78
CA VAL A 51 -8.75 -1.00 -0.84
C VAL A 51 -7.83 -2.03 -1.49
N ALA A 52 -6.51 -1.83 -1.39
CA ALA A 52 -5.50 -2.75 -1.91
C ALA A 52 -5.41 -4.03 -1.07
N GLU A 53 -6.40 -4.90 -1.22
CA GLU A 53 -6.52 -6.21 -0.59
C GLU A 53 -6.46 -7.30 -1.64
N ASN A 54 -5.67 -8.34 -1.38
CA ASN A 54 -5.58 -9.49 -2.27
C ASN A 54 -6.31 -10.65 -1.62
N THR A 55 -7.48 -10.95 -2.16
CA THR A 55 -8.40 -11.99 -1.67
C THR A 55 -8.32 -13.28 -2.48
N LEU A 56 -7.43 -13.33 -3.49
CA LEU A 56 -7.42 -14.37 -4.52
C LEU A 56 -7.12 -15.76 -3.95
N LEU A 57 -6.29 -15.85 -2.90
CA LEU A 57 -5.90 -17.13 -2.28
C LEU A 57 -6.40 -17.32 -0.84
N TYR A 58 -7.51 -16.68 -0.47
CA TYR A 58 -8.05 -16.78 0.90
C TYR A 58 -8.42 -18.21 1.29
N LYS A 59 -8.93 -19.00 0.36
CA LYS A 59 -9.33 -20.39 0.61
C LYS A 59 -8.11 -21.26 0.89
N GLU A 60 -7.08 -21.15 0.05
CA GLU A 60 -5.81 -21.87 0.15
C GLU A 60 -5.13 -21.55 1.48
N LEU A 61 -5.11 -20.28 1.88
CA LEU A 61 -4.54 -19.85 3.15
C LEU A 61 -5.36 -20.33 4.35
N ALA A 62 -6.70 -20.27 4.30
CA ALA A 62 -7.56 -20.77 5.36
C ALA A 62 -7.33 -22.28 5.58
N ASP A 63 -7.30 -23.06 4.50
CA ASP A 63 -7.04 -24.50 4.54
C ASP A 63 -5.63 -24.83 5.03
N TYR A 64 -4.61 -24.07 4.60
CA TYR A 64 -3.23 -24.25 5.04
C TYR A 64 -3.08 -23.92 6.53
N PHE A 65 -3.53 -22.74 6.97
CA PHE A 65 -3.40 -22.30 8.36
C PHE A 65 -4.24 -23.13 9.32
N GLY A 66 -5.44 -23.54 8.93
CA GLY A 66 -6.29 -24.42 9.73
C GLY A 66 -5.62 -25.77 10.03
N ARG A 67 -4.82 -26.29 9.08
CA ARG A 67 -4.06 -27.54 9.27
C ARG A 67 -2.75 -27.34 10.01
N ASN A 68 -2.08 -26.20 9.85
CA ASN A 68 -0.69 -26.00 10.26
C ASN A 68 -0.48 -25.11 11.49
N LEU A 69 -1.51 -24.45 12.03
CA LEU A 69 -1.36 -23.70 13.27
C LEU A 69 -1.05 -24.66 14.44
N ARG A 70 0.14 -24.51 15.02
CA ARG A 70 0.59 -25.24 16.21
C ARG A 70 1.13 -24.25 17.23
N LEU A 71 0.36 -24.04 18.29
CA LEU A 71 0.77 -23.20 19.42
C LEU A 71 1.51 -24.05 20.47
N SER A 72 2.54 -23.45 21.06
CA SER A 72 3.35 -24.01 22.15
C SER A 72 3.23 -23.13 23.39
N PHE A 73 3.71 -23.60 24.54
CA PHE A 73 3.68 -22.83 25.80
C PHE A 73 4.31 -21.44 25.66
N ASN A 74 5.39 -21.30 24.89
CA ASN A 74 6.06 -20.02 24.68
C ASN A 74 5.16 -18.97 24.00
N ASN A 75 4.20 -19.42 23.17
CA ASN A 75 3.29 -18.51 22.46
C ASN A 75 2.29 -17.80 23.40
N PHE A 76 2.12 -18.28 24.63
CA PHE A 76 1.26 -17.66 25.64
C PHE A 76 2.01 -16.67 26.55
N THR A 77 3.30 -16.41 26.27
CA THR A 77 4.14 -15.48 27.03
C THR A 77 4.31 -14.14 26.31
N TYR A 78 4.97 -13.15 26.95
CA TYR A 78 5.24 -11.83 26.38
C TYR A 78 6.16 -11.83 25.15
N GLY A 79 6.85 -12.94 24.86
CA GLY A 79 7.74 -13.04 23.71
C GLY A 79 8.97 -12.13 23.83
N TYR A 80 9.39 -11.54 22.70
CA TYR A 80 10.64 -10.79 22.57
C TYR A 80 10.37 -9.40 22.00
N CYS A 81 11.05 -8.37 22.50
CA CYS A 81 10.78 -6.97 22.11
C CYS A 81 10.95 -6.71 20.61
N LYS A 82 11.95 -7.31 19.96
CA LYS A 82 12.17 -7.20 18.50
C LYS A 82 11.20 -8.07 17.67
N GLY A 83 10.34 -8.85 18.33
CA GLY A 83 9.50 -9.86 17.71
C GLY A 83 10.07 -11.28 17.78
N ASP A 84 9.19 -12.24 17.49
CA ASP A 84 9.47 -13.68 17.56
C ASP A 84 10.75 -14.07 16.79
N PRO A 85 11.74 -14.73 17.44
CA PRO A 85 13.00 -15.11 16.80
C PRO A 85 12.83 -16.05 15.62
N ARG A 86 11.86 -16.98 15.68
CA ARG A 86 11.61 -17.93 14.58
C ARG A 86 11.08 -17.18 13.37
N LEU A 87 10.16 -16.24 13.55
CA LEU A 87 9.68 -15.40 12.46
C LEU A 87 10.78 -14.48 11.90
N ARG A 88 11.60 -13.85 12.76
CA ARG A 88 12.74 -13.04 12.29
C ARG A 88 13.73 -13.86 11.44
N GLY A 89 14.00 -15.10 11.84
CA GLY A 89 14.77 -16.07 11.05
C GLY A 89 14.11 -16.35 9.70
N ALA A 90 12.85 -16.73 9.70
CA ALA A 90 12.12 -17.07 8.48
C ALA A 90 12.03 -15.90 7.48
N ILE A 91 11.87 -14.66 7.96
CA ILE A 91 11.89 -13.46 7.09
C ILE A 91 13.29 -13.22 6.55
N ALA A 92 14.34 -13.38 7.37
CA ALA A 92 15.72 -13.26 6.90
C ALA A 92 16.03 -14.29 5.80
N ASP A 93 15.61 -15.55 5.98
CA ASP A 93 15.78 -16.62 5.00
C ASP A 93 15.00 -16.35 3.71
N LEU A 94 13.75 -15.87 3.81
CA LEU A 94 12.96 -15.42 2.66
C LEU A 94 13.71 -14.34 1.88
N MET A 95 14.20 -13.30 2.57
CA MET A 95 14.95 -12.21 1.92
C MET A 95 16.23 -12.71 1.27
N ASN A 96 17.02 -13.53 1.97
CA ASN A 96 18.25 -14.11 1.42
C ASN A 96 17.98 -14.96 0.16
N THR A 97 16.81 -15.61 0.09
CA THR A 97 16.44 -16.49 -1.03
C THR A 97 15.78 -15.73 -2.20
N ARG A 98 15.00 -14.68 -1.91
CA ARG A 98 14.11 -14.04 -2.90
C ARG A 98 14.45 -12.59 -3.23
N PHE A 99 15.20 -11.91 -2.37
CA PHE A 99 15.58 -10.49 -2.52
C PHE A 99 17.06 -10.34 -2.89
N GLU A 100 17.80 -11.46 -2.93
CA GLU A 100 19.19 -11.55 -3.35
C GLU A 100 20.11 -10.46 -2.76
N PRO A 101 20.09 -10.27 -1.42
CA PRO A 101 20.82 -9.19 -0.81
C PRO A 101 22.34 -9.37 -0.99
N HIS A 102 23.07 -8.28 -1.23
CA HIS A 102 24.52 -8.28 -1.39
C HIS A 102 25.22 -8.82 -0.13
N GLN A 103 24.72 -8.44 1.05
CA GLN A 103 25.09 -9.05 2.33
C GLN A 103 23.90 -9.80 2.91
N LEU A 104 24.13 -11.01 3.43
CA LEU A 104 23.08 -11.80 4.07
C LEU A 104 22.35 -11.01 5.17
N VAL A 105 21.03 -11.05 5.12
CA VAL A 105 20.14 -10.59 6.18
C VAL A 105 20.19 -11.61 7.32
N THR A 106 20.33 -11.14 8.55
CA THR A 106 20.32 -11.96 9.76
C THR A 106 19.17 -11.53 10.67
N PRO A 107 18.66 -12.38 11.57
CA PRO A 107 17.58 -12.04 12.49
C PRO A 107 17.82 -10.76 13.30
N ASP A 108 19.07 -10.41 13.57
CA ASP A 108 19.44 -9.25 14.38
C ASP A 108 19.27 -7.91 13.64
N HIS A 109 19.19 -7.96 12.31
CA HIS A 109 18.87 -6.82 11.45
C HIS A 109 17.37 -6.46 11.47
N LEU A 110 16.52 -7.29 12.09
CA LEU A 110 15.07 -7.14 12.04
C LEU A 110 14.44 -6.62 13.33
N VAL A 111 13.42 -5.79 13.17
CA VAL A 111 12.44 -5.45 14.19
C VAL A 111 11.04 -5.66 13.59
N LEU A 112 10.21 -6.46 14.26
CA LEU A 112 8.84 -6.71 13.84
C LEU A 112 7.87 -5.71 14.49
N GLY A 113 6.78 -5.43 13.79
CA GLY A 113 5.71 -4.60 14.30
C GLY A 113 4.33 -4.99 13.75
N ALA A 114 3.28 -4.48 14.39
CA ALA A 114 1.88 -4.77 14.11
C ALA A 114 1.40 -4.16 12.77
N GLY A 115 1.98 -4.61 11.66
CA GLY A 115 1.85 -4.02 10.32
C GLY A 115 2.91 -2.96 10.04
N LEU A 116 3.00 -2.50 8.79
CA LEU A 116 4.03 -1.56 8.36
C LEU A 116 3.75 -0.11 8.76
N VAL A 117 2.49 0.31 8.87
CA VAL A 117 2.13 1.68 9.27
C VAL A 117 2.78 2.10 10.59
N PRO A 118 2.60 1.36 11.72
CA PRO A 118 3.26 1.74 12.97
C PRO A 118 4.79 1.61 12.90
N VAL A 119 5.32 0.66 12.12
CA VAL A 119 6.77 0.50 11.94
C VAL A 119 7.35 1.72 11.21
N LEU A 120 6.74 2.13 10.10
CA LEU A 120 7.15 3.28 9.32
C LEU A 120 7.03 4.58 10.14
N ALA A 121 5.93 4.80 10.86
CA ALA A 121 5.76 5.96 11.71
C ALA A 121 6.86 6.04 12.78
N ASN A 122 7.17 4.94 13.47
CA ASN A 122 8.25 4.94 14.47
C ASN A 122 9.65 5.11 13.85
N LEU A 123 9.87 4.57 12.65
CA LEU A 123 11.11 4.79 11.91
C LEU A 123 11.26 6.27 11.54
N ALA A 124 10.20 6.89 11.01
CA ALA A 124 10.17 8.31 10.68
C ALA A 124 10.51 9.17 11.91
N GLY A 125 9.86 8.93 13.05
CA GLY A 125 10.16 9.63 14.31
C GLY A 125 11.53 9.31 14.91
N THR A 126 12.18 8.21 14.49
CA THR A 126 13.56 7.87 14.87
C THR A 126 14.59 8.67 14.07
N ILE A 127 14.31 8.97 12.79
CA ILE A 127 15.26 9.62 11.87
C ILE A 127 14.99 11.12 11.65
N ALA A 128 13.81 11.60 12.06
CA ALA A 128 13.33 12.95 11.81
C ALA A 128 12.59 13.50 13.04
N ASN A 129 12.65 14.82 13.24
CA ASN A 129 11.90 15.51 14.28
C ASN A 129 10.50 15.91 13.78
N SER A 130 9.61 16.29 14.71
CA SER A 130 8.36 16.96 14.33
C SER A 130 8.66 18.21 13.49
N GLY A 131 8.02 18.34 12.33
CA GLY A 131 8.24 19.41 11.35
C GLY A 131 9.34 19.14 10.32
N ASP A 132 10.18 18.11 10.52
CA ASP A 132 11.08 17.61 9.46
C ASP A 132 10.27 16.83 8.41
N GLY A 133 10.81 16.70 7.20
CA GLY A 133 10.11 16.11 6.05
C GLY A 133 10.74 14.82 5.50
N LEU A 134 9.91 13.96 4.92
CA LEU A 134 10.31 12.79 4.11
C LEU A 134 9.76 12.95 2.69
N LEU A 135 10.63 12.90 1.67
CA LEU A 135 10.22 12.99 0.27
C LEU A 135 9.62 11.68 -0.23
N ILE A 136 8.60 11.76 -1.07
CA ILE A 136 7.94 10.60 -1.68
C ILE A 136 7.53 10.98 -3.10
N ALA A 137 7.75 10.10 -4.08
CA ALA A 137 7.28 10.35 -5.44
C ALA A 137 5.74 10.35 -5.46
N SER A 138 5.11 11.41 -5.96
CA SER A 138 3.67 11.47 -6.21
C SER A 138 3.36 10.95 -7.60
N PRO A 139 2.30 10.13 -7.75
CA PRO A 139 1.32 9.72 -6.74
C PRO A 139 1.82 8.66 -5.75
N TYR A 140 1.32 8.69 -4.52
CA TYR A 140 1.67 7.73 -3.47
C TYR A 140 0.45 7.29 -2.63
N TYR A 141 0.67 6.36 -1.71
CA TYR A 141 -0.34 5.88 -0.77
C TYR A 141 -0.82 7.02 0.16
N TYR A 142 -2.07 7.44 0.00
CA TYR A 142 -2.72 8.47 0.80
C TYR A 142 -2.52 8.35 2.31
N GLY A 143 -2.38 7.12 2.82
CA GLY A 143 -2.13 6.85 4.23
C GLY A 143 -0.98 7.67 4.80
N PHE A 144 0.09 7.88 4.03
CA PHE A 144 1.26 8.63 4.51
C PHE A 144 0.91 10.04 4.97
N ASP A 145 -0.05 10.72 4.34
CA ASP A 145 -0.47 12.10 4.67
C ASP A 145 -0.96 12.26 6.10
N TYR A 146 -1.64 11.24 6.63
CA TYR A 146 -2.17 11.28 7.99
C TYR A 146 -1.41 10.36 8.93
N GLU A 147 -0.97 9.17 8.51
CA GLU A 147 -0.30 8.20 9.37
C GLU A 147 1.05 8.68 9.90
N LEU A 148 1.85 9.37 9.06
CA LEU A 148 3.17 9.89 9.47
C LEU A 148 3.05 11.05 10.48
N PRO A 149 2.29 12.13 10.19
CA PRO A 149 2.19 13.24 11.13
C PRO A 149 1.46 12.87 12.43
N LEU A 150 0.51 11.93 12.38
CA LEU A 150 -0.37 11.58 13.49
C LEU A 150 0.35 11.16 14.78
N LEU A 151 1.51 10.53 14.66
CA LEU A 151 2.29 10.06 15.82
C LEU A 151 3.60 10.82 16.02
N THR A 152 4.15 11.43 14.96
CA THR A 152 5.52 11.97 14.99
C THR A 152 5.63 13.45 14.65
N GLY A 153 4.59 14.02 14.01
CA GLY A 153 4.67 15.35 13.41
C GLY A 153 5.61 15.45 12.21
N VAL A 154 6.16 14.34 11.71
CA VAL A 154 6.96 14.30 10.48
C VAL A 154 6.07 14.52 9.28
N VAL A 155 6.52 15.38 8.36
CA VAL A 155 5.75 15.84 7.21
C VAL A 155 6.05 14.96 5.99
N PRO A 156 5.05 14.27 5.40
CA PRO A 156 5.20 13.69 4.07
C PRO A 156 5.28 14.81 3.03
N VAL A 157 6.30 14.76 2.18
CA VAL A 157 6.55 15.75 1.14
C VAL A 157 6.43 15.07 -0.21
N GLY A 158 5.24 15.18 -0.82
CA GLY A 158 4.97 14.69 -2.17
C GLY A 158 5.77 15.44 -3.24
N VAL A 159 6.51 14.70 -4.05
CA VAL A 159 7.25 15.21 -5.21
C VAL A 159 6.45 14.88 -6.46
N GLN A 160 5.82 15.87 -7.08
CA GLN A 160 5.05 15.65 -8.30
C GLN A 160 5.99 15.31 -9.47
N VAL A 161 5.99 14.03 -9.88
CA VAL A 161 6.78 13.54 -11.01
C VAL A 161 5.82 13.31 -12.19
N PRO A 162 6.06 13.94 -13.36
CA PRO A 162 5.30 13.62 -14.56
C PRO A 162 5.44 12.14 -14.92
N LEU A 163 4.36 11.50 -15.36
CA LEU A 163 4.35 10.06 -15.64
C LEU A 163 5.45 9.62 -16.63
N ASN A 164 5.79 10.47 -17.61
CA ASN A 164 6.84 10.18 -18.61
C ASN A 164 8.25 10.16 -18.03
N ASP A 165 8.49 10.87 -16.93
CA ASP A 165 9.77 10.92 -16.24
C ASP A 165 9.82 9.94 -15.06
N MET A 166 8.67 9.39 -14.64
CA MET A 166 8.62 8.43 -13.56
C MET A 166 9.23 7.08 -13.96
N PHE A 167 9.88 6.42 -13.02
CA PHE A 167 10.67 5.21 -13.21
C PHE A 167 11.89 5.42 -14.11
N THR A 168 12.36 6.66 -14.24
CA THR A 168 13.55 7.03 -15.01
C THR A 168 14.49 7.93 -14.19
N LEU A 169 15.75 8.08 -14.61
CA LEU A 169 16.72 8.93 -13.93
C LEU A 169 16.28 10.41 -13.78
N PRO A 170 15.63 11.05 -14.78
CA PRO A 170 15.04 12.38 -14.65
C PRO A 170 14.15 12.62 -13.42
N GLU A 171 13.52 11.57 -12.87
CA GLU A 171 12.69 11.63 -11.66
C GLU A 171 13.37 12.37 -10.49
N LEU A 172 14.66 12.09 -10.24
CA LEU A 172 15.37 12.67 -9.09
C LEU A 172 15.68 14.16 -9.24
N SER A 173 15.57 14.73 -10.45
CA SER A 173 15.67 16.19 -10.63
C SER A 173 14.51 16.94 -9.96
N TYR A 174 13.33 16.32 -9.88
CA TYR A 174 12.17 16.85 -9.16
C TYR A 174 12.39 16.80 -7.64
N PHE A 175 13.09 15.76 -7.16
CA PHE A 175 13.46 15.64 -5.75
C PHE A 175 14.48 16.71 -5.33
N GLU A 176 15.48 17.00 -6.17
CA GLU A 176 16.43 18.09 -5.93
C GLU A 176 15.71 19.43 -5.73
N LYS A 177 14.76 19.73 -6.63
CA LYS A 177 13.93 20.94 -6.54
C LYS A 177 13.08 20.94 -5.26
N ALA A 178 12.48 19.80 -4.90
CA ALA A 178 11.66 19.68 -3.70
C ALA A 178 12.47 19.92 -2.41
N ILE A 179 13.74 19.49 -2.33
CA ILE A 179 14.61 19.81 -1.18
C ILE A 179 14.75 21.33 -1.03
N GLN A 180 15.05 22.04 -2.11
CA GLN A 180 15.26 23.48 -2.07
C GLN A 180 13.99 24.24 -1.68
N GLU A 181 12.86 23.90 -2.30
CA GLU A 181 11.57 24.56 -2.02
C GLU A 181 11.08 24.33 -0.59
N ASN A 182 11.29 23.15 -0.03
CA ASN A 182 10.87 22.85 1.34
C ASN A 182 11.79 23.49 2.38
N LYS A 183 13.09 23.58 2.09
CA LYS A 183 14.04 24.32 2.93
C LYS A 183 13.65 25.79 3.07
N GLU A 184 13.20 26.42 1.98
CA GLU A 184 12.71 27.81 1.98
C GLU A 184 11.43 27.98 2.83
N LYS A 185 10.60 26.94 2.89
CA LYS A 185 9.39 26.88 3.74
C LYS A 185 9.69 26.48 5.20
N GLY A 186 10.95 26.26 5.55
CA GLY A 186 11.38 25.87 6.91
C GLY A 186 11.24 24.37 7.23
N THR A 187 10.91 23.53 6.24
CA THR A 187 10.87 22.07 6.40
C THR A 187 12.22 21.47 6.00
N ILE A 188 12.89 20.80 6.93
CA ILE A 188 14.17 20.15 6.66
C ILE A 188 13.94 18.71 6.25
N ILE A 189 14.38 18.34 5.05
CA ILE A 189 14.25 16.97 4.55
C ILE A 189 15.28 16.05 5.24
N LYS A 190 14.83 14.90 5.72
CA LYS A 190 15.64 13.91 6.46
C LYS A 190 15.74 12.55 5.77
N GLY A 191 14.85 12.29 4.82
CA GLY A 191 14.82 11.01 4.13
C GLY A 191 13.95 11.01 2.88
N VAL A 192 14.00 9.89 2.18
CA VAL A 192 13.18 9.56 1.02
C VAL A 192 12.47 8.23 1.31
N ILE A 193 11.19 8.14 0.99
CA ILE A 193 10.44 6.88 0.93
C ILE A 193 10.33 6.48 -0.53
N LEU A 194 10.91 5.33 -0.87
CA LEU A 194 10.78 4.69 -2.18
C LEU A 194 9.82 3.51 -2.03
N CYS A 195 8.66 3.57 -2.67
CA CYS A 195 7.76 2.41 -2.77
C CYS A 195 8.14 1.59 -3.99
N ASN A 196 8.69 0.40 -3.80
CA ASN A 196 9.18 -0.45 -4.89
C ASN A 196 8.82 -1.92 -4.63
N PRO A 197 7.87 -2.52 -5.36
CA PRO A 197 7.08 -1.93 -6.45
C PRO A 197 6.15 -0.78 -6.04
N HIS A 198 5.90 0.12 -7.00
CA HIS A 198 5.23 1.39 -6.79
C HIS A 198 3.72 1.28 -6.63
N ASN A 199 3.17 1.98 -5.63
CA ASN A 199 1.74 2.17 -5.40
C ASN A 199 1.40 3.65 -5.63
N PRO A 200 0.54 4.01 -6.60
CA PRO A 200 -0.53 3.19 -7.21
C PRO A 200 -0.26 2.65 -8.63
N TYR A 201 0.91 2.87 -9.22
CA TYR A 201 1.13 2.48 -10.64
C TYR A 201 1.40 1.00 -10.89
N GLY A 202 1.70 0.21 -9.86
CA GLY A 202 1.87 -1.25 -9.99
C GLY A 202 3.06 -1.62 -10.88
N ARG A 203 4.22 -0.98 -10.69
CA ARG A 203 5.46 -1.24 -11.45
C ARG A 203 6.66 -1.28 -10.53
N ALA A 204 7.60 -2.18 -10.81
CA ALA A 204 8.91 -2.16 -10.17
C ALA A 204 9.80 -1.07 -10.79
N TYR A 205 10.65 -0.46 -9.96
CA TYR A 205 11.66 0.47 -10.43
C TYR A 205 12.82 -0.29 -11.11
N PRO A 206 13.31 0.18 -12.28
CA PRO A 206 14.54 -0.33 -12.87
C PRO A 206 15.74 -0.17 -11.93
N LYS A 207 16.70 -1.08 -12.02
CA LYS A 207 17.89 -1.12 -11.13
C LYS A 207 18.63 0.22 -11.09
N GLU A 208 18.84 0.83 -12.25
CA GLU A 208 19.54 2.10 -12.40
C GLU A 208 18.85 3.24 -11.64
N VAL A 209 17.51 3.21 -11.54
CA VAL A 209 16.76 4.22 -10.79
C VAL A 209 16.83 3.95 -9.29
N VAL A 210 16.79 2.68 -8.85
CA VAL A 210 17.02 2.32 -7.43
C VAL A 210 18.41 2.75 -6.98
N VAL A 211 19.44 2.57 -7.83
CA VAL A 211 20.80 3.07 -7.59
C VAL A 211 20.81 4.60 -7.47
N GLU A 212 20.11 5.31 -8.35
CA GLU A 212 20.03 6.78 -8.32
C GLU A 212 19.36 7.31 -7.05
N TYR A 213 18.32 6.62 -6.55
CA TYR A 213 17.74 6.93 -5.24
C TYR A 213 18.76 6.80 -4.09
N CYS A 214 19.62 5.77 -4.14
CA CYS A 214 20.65 5.56 -3.13
C CYS A 214 21.72 6.66 -3.17
N THR A 215 22.24 6.98 -4.36
CA THR A 215 23.28 8.01 -4.55
C THR A 215 22.74 9.41 -4.25
N PHE A 216 21.48 9.69 -4.60
CA PHE A 216 20.77 10.91 -4.22
C PHE A 216 20.69 11.06 -2.69
N CYS A 217 20.26 10.02 -1.97
CA CYS A 217 20.18 10.07 -0.52
C CYS A 217 21.55 10.28 0.13
N GLU A 218 22.59 9.63 -0.40
CA GLU A 218 23.97 9.83 0.08
C GLU A 218 24.45 11.27 -0.15
N LYS A 219 24.27 11.81 -1.36
CA LYS A 219 24.64 13.19 -1.75
C LYS A 219 24.02 14.22 -0.79
N HIS A 220 22.76 14.02 -0.40
CA HIS A 220 22.01 14.96 0.43
C HIS A 220 22.04 14.63 1.92
N ASN A 221 22.82 13.64 2.35
CA ASN A 221 22.87 13.19 3.75
C ASN A 221 21.48 12.78 4.30
N LEU A 222 20.69 12.09 3.48
CA LEU A 222 19.35 11.61 3.79
C LEU A 222 19.35 10.11 4.14
N HIS A 223 18.29 9.64 4.79
CA HIS A 223 17.96 8.22 4.89
C HIS A 223 17.15 7.78 3.66
N LEU A 224 17.29 6.51 3.26
CA LEU A 224 16.43 5.88 2.27
C LEU A 224 15.59 4.80 2.96
N ILE A 225 14.27 4.94 2.89
CA ILE A 225 13.30 3.94 3.31
C ILE A 225 12.75 3.28 2.04
N SER A 226 13.11 2.03 1.78
CA SER A 226 12.55 1.24 0.68
C SER A 226 11.36 0.44 1.21
N ASP A 227 10.14 0.84 0.85
CA ASP A 227 8.93 0.07 1.09
C ASP A 227 8.78 -0.99 -0.01
N GLU A 228 9.14 -2.23 0.33
CA GLU A 228 9.18 -3.36 -0.58
C GLU A 228 7.99 -4.31 -0.40
N ILE A 229 6.89 -3.84 0.19
CA ILE A 229 5.72 -4.64 0.56
C ILE A 229 5.07 -5.44 -0.59
N TYR A 230 5.34 -5.06 -1.85
CA TYR A 230 4.83 -5.71 -3.06
C TYR A 230 5.90 -6.55 -3.81
N ALA A 231 7.07 -6.81 -3.20
CA ALA A 231 8.24 -7.41 -3.84
C ALA A 231 7.95 -8.73 -4.60
N LEU A 232 7.07 -9.58 -4.07
CA LEU A 232 6.77 -10.90 -4.66
C LEU A 232 5.59 -10.90 -5.62
N SER A 233 4.96 -9.75 -5.84
CA SER A 233 3.75 -9.59 -6.66
C SER A 233 4.02 -9.23 -8.13
N ILE A 234 5.25 -9.37 -8.64
CA ILE A 234 5.53 -9.13 -10.06
C ILE A 234 4.84 -10.18 -10.92
N PHE A 235 4.21 -9.81 -12.04
CA PHE A 235 3.61 -10.75 -12.98
C PHE A 235 3.72 -10.25 -14.43
N PRO A 236 3.93 -11.15 -15.42
CA PRO A 236 3.81 -10.79 -16.82
C PRO A 236 2.33 -10.64 -17.21
N SER A 237 2.07 -9.88 -18.27
CA SER A 237 0.71 -9.73 -18.82
C SER A 237 0.78 -9.48 -20.33
N ARG A 238 -0.39 -9.38 -20.99
CA ARG A 238 -0.45 -8.98 -22.41
C ARG A 238 0.10 -7.57 -22.64
N ASP A 239 -0.08 -6.67 -21.68
CA ASP A 239 0.40 -5.29 -21.77
C ASP A 239 1.90 -5.20 -21.52
N ILE A 240 2.41 -6.03 -20.60
CA ILE A 240 3.83 -6.07 -20.23
C ILE A 240 4.28 -7.54 -20.19
N PRO A 241 4.62 -8.15 -21.34
CA PRO A 241 5.00 -9.57 -21.38
C PRO A 241 6.31 -9.88 -20.65
N ASN A 242 7.21 -8.90 -20.60
CA ASN A 242 8.52 -9.00 -19.95
C ASN A 242 8.67 -7.85 -18.95
N PRO A 243 8.04 -7.93 -17.77
CA PRO A 243 8.12 -6.86 -16.79
C PRO A 243 9.54 -6.74 -16.23
N PRO A 244 10.00 -5.51 -15.87
CA PRO A 244 11.25 -5.36 -15.13
C PRO A 244 11.21 -6.23 -13.86
N PRO A 245 12.28 -6.98 -13.57
CA PRO A 245 12.34 -7.74 -12.33
C PRO A 245 12.33 -6.77 -11.14
N PHE A 246 11.79 -7.24 -10.02
CA PHE A 246 11.95 -6.53 -8.76
C PHE A 246 13.43 -6.50 -8.36
N VAL A 247 13.92 -5.33 -7.95
CA VAL A 247 15.27 -5.13 -7.44
C VAL A 247 15.15 -4.57 -6.03
N SER A 248 15.43 -5.40 -5.03
CA SER A 248 15.55 -4.93 -3.65
C SER A 248 16.75 -4.01 -3.53
N VAL A 249 16.63 -2.95 -2.73
CA VAL A 249 17.78 -2.08 -2.42
C VAL A 249 18.89 -2.86 -1.71
N LEU A 250 18.56 -3.95 -1.01
CA LEU A 250 19.54 -4.79 -0.33
C LEU A 250 20.41 -5.58 -1.31
N SER A 251 19.96 -5.78 -2.55
CA SER A 251 20.74 -6.49 -3.60
C SER A 251 21.91 -5.68 -4.16
N LEU A 252 21.97 -4.39 -3.82
CA LEU A 252 22.99 -3.48 -4.33
C LEU A 252 24.27 -3.55 -3.49
N ASP A 253 25.42 -3.52 -4.15
CA ASP A 253 26.70 -3.22 -3.50
C ASP A 253 26.79 -1.71 -3.25
N LEU A 254 26.20 -1.28 -2.13
CA LEU A 254 26.07 0.13 -1.76
C LEU A 254 27.43 0.82 -1.61
N GLU A 255 28.42 0.11 -1.06
CA GLU A 255 29.77 0.67 -0.87
C GLU A 255 30.47 0.90 -2.21
N ALA A 256 30.33 -0.03 -3.18
CA ALA A 256 30.89 0.13 -4.52
C ALA A 256 30.30 1.33 -5.28
N ILE A 257 29.05 1.71 -5.01
CA ILE A 257 28.42 2.93 -5.57
C ILE A 257 28.59 4.18 -4.67
N GLY A 258 29.43 4.09 -3.63
CA GLY A 258 29.77 5.21 -2.76
C GLY A 258 28.71 5.58 -1.72
N VAL A 259 27.71 4.72 -1.49
CA VAL A 259 26.59 4.94 -0.57
C VAL A 259 26.89 4.28 0.77
N ARG A 260 26.73 5.01 1.87
CA ARG A 260 26.85 4.41 3.22
C ARG A 260 25.64 3.48 3.51
N PRO A 261 25.86 2.16 3.73
CA PRO A 261 24.76 1.22 3.97
C PRO A 261 23.91 1.55 5.22
N SER A 262 24.46 2.29 6.18
CA SER A 262 23.76 2.69 7.42
C SER A 262 22.58 3.65 7.20
N ARG A 263 22.39 4.16 5.97
CA ARG A 263 21.28 5.05 5.59
C ARG A 263 20.07 4.31 5.04
N VAL A 264 20.23 3.04 4.67
CA VAL A 264 19.22 2.26 3.95
C VAL A 264 18.43 1.40 4.92
N HIS A 265 17.11 1.49 4.82
CA HIS A 265 16.15 0.79 5.65
C HIS A 265 15.07 0.18 4.76
N VAL A 266 14.74 -1.09 4.97
CA VAL A 266 13.73 -1.79 4.17
C VAL A 266 12.52 -2.12 5.01
N LEU A 267 11.33 -1.94 4.44
CA LEU A 267 10.07 -2.36 5.00
C LEU A 267 9.52 -3.53 4.19
N TYR A 268 9.09 -4.58 4.89
CA TYR A 268 8.38 -5.71 4.28
C TYR A 268 7.31 -6.26 5.23
N GLY A 269 6.36 -7.04 4.72
CA GLY A 269 5.27 -7.52 5.57
C GLY A 269 4.35 -8.55 4.94
N MET A 270 3.49 -9.11 5.77
CA MET A 270 2.58 -10.20 5.41
C MET A 270 1.33 -9.72 4.66
N SER A 271 1.02 -8.43 4.75
CA SER A 271 -0.28 -7.89 4.33
C SER A 271 -0.58 -8.13 2.84
N LYS A 272 0.40 -7.88 1.96
CA LYS A 272 0.14 -7.83 0.51
C LYS A 272 0.48 -9.14 -0.19
N ASP A 273 1.76 -9.46 -0.26
CA ASP A 273 2.25 -10.66 -0.96
C ASP A 273 1.75 -11.99 -0.37
N PHE A 274 1.39 -12.00 0.92
CA PHE A 274 0.85 -13.19 1.62
C PHE A 274 -0.64 -13.08 1.94
N ASN A 275 -1.33 -12.08 1.37
CA ASN A 275 -2.78 -11.92 1.44
C ASN A 275 -3.34 -11.85 2.88
N CYS A 276 -2.52 -11.51 3.87
CA CYS A 276 -2.94 -11.52 5.27
C CYS A 276 -3.03 -10.11 5.84
N ASN A 277 -3.80 -9.29 5.12
CA ASN A 277 -4.26 -7.97 5.53
C ASN A 277 -5.02 -7.97 6.86
N GLY A 278 -5.31 -9.10 7.52
CA GLY A 278 -5.92 -9.20 8.86
C GLY A 278 -4.94 -9.46 10.03
N PHE A 279 -3.73 -9.93 9.75
CA PHE A 279 -2.84 -10.48 10.80
C PHE A 279 -1.82 -9.51 11.39
N ARG A 280 -1.70 -8.32 10.81
CA ARG A 280 -0.87 -7.21 11.33
C ARG A 280 0.57 -7.63 11.59
N VAL A 281 1.27 -8.05 10.53
CA VAL A 281 2.69 -8.38 10.63
C VAL A 281 3.50 -7.59 9.61
N GLY A 282 4.43 -6.79 10.11
CA GLY A 282 5.40 -6.01 9.34
C GLY A 282 6.80 -6.14 9.94
N ALA A 283 7.80 -5.87 9.13
CA ALA A 283 9.21 -5.98 9.48
C ALA A 283 9.98 -4.77 8.95
N LEU A 284 10.78 -4.16 9.82
CA LEU A 284 11.87 -3.28 9.46
C LEU A 284 13.15 -4.09 9.36
N VAL A 285 13.90 -3.89 8.29
CA VAL A 285 15.24 -4.43 8.09
C VAL A 285 16.24 -3.29 7.96
N THR A 286 17.26 -3.31 8.81
CA THR A 286 18.39 -2.37 8.73
C THR A 286 19.67 -3.11 9.13
N GLN A 287 20.59 -3.25 8.17
CA GLN A 287 21.77 -4.11 8.35
C GLN A 287 22.91 -3.38 9.07
N HIS A 288 23.04 -2.06 8.85
CA HIS A 288 24.23 -1.30 9.24
C HIS A 288 23.97 -0.13 10.19
N ASN A 289 22.76 0.00 10.75
CA ASN A 289 22.43 1.09 11.68
C ASN A 289 21.93 0.58 13.03
N GLN A 290 22.87 0.24 13.91
CA GLN A 290 22.57 -0.29 15.25
C GLN A 290 21.84 0.72 16.16
N ALA A 291 22.05 2.03 15.95
CA ALA A 291 21.33 3.05 16.70
C ALA A 291 19.83 3.05 16.35
N VAL A 292 19.50 2.99 15.06
CA VAL A 292 18.11 2.83 14.58
C VAL A 292 17.51 1.53 15.11
N LEU A 293 18.21 0.39 15.03
CA LEU A 293 17.71 -0.88 15.57
C LEU A 293 17.38 -0.80 17.07
N ARG A 294 18.25 -0.18 17.86
CA ARG A 294 18.02 -0.03 19.31
C ARG A 294 16.82 0.87 19.59
N SER A 295 16.69 1.99 18.89
CA SER A 295 15.52 2.88 19.00
C SER A 295 14.23 2.13 18.65
N MET A 296 14.23 1.44 17.51
CA MET A 296 13.06 0.70 17.01
C MET A 296 12.69 -0.48 17.93
N ALA A 297 13.65 -1.14 18.56
CA ALA A 297 13.38 -2.18 19.54
C ALA A 297 12.66 -1.67 20.80
N VAL A 298 12.88 -0.40 21.18
CA VAL A 298 12.13 0.25 22.28
C VAL A 298 10.71 0.57 21.82
N ALA A 299 10.56 1.15 20.63
CA ALA A 299 9.25 1.44 20.04
C ALA A 299 8.39 0.18 19.83
N ALA A 300 9.03 -0.95 19.50
CA ALA A 300 8.37 -2.22 19.24
C ALA A 300 7.52 -2.74 20.40
N LEU A 301 7.79 -2.32 21.65
CA LEU A 301 6.95 -2.64 22.81
C LEU A 301 5.49 -2.20 22.65
N PHE A 302 5.22 -1.15 21.88
CA PHE A 302 3.87 -0.63 21.61
C PHE A 302 3.23 -1.21 20.35
N MET A 303 3.95 -2.01 19.59
CA MET A 303 3.50 -2.57 18.32
C MET A 303 3.86 -4.05 18.17
N LEU A 304 3.91 -4.79 19.28
CA LEU A 304 4.23 -6.22 19.27
C LEU A 304 3.26 -6.99 18.36
N VAL A 305 3.82 -7.90 17.57
CA VAL A 305 3.03 -8.83 16.75
C VAL A 305 2.47 -9.92 17.66
N SER A 306 1.19 -10.26 17.50
CA SER A 306 0.59 -11.36 18.27
C SER A 306 1.29 -12.70 17.99
N SER A 307 1.45 -13.53 19.02
CA SER A 307 2.10 -14.84 18.89
C SER A 307 1.44 -15.77 17.86
N PRO A 308 0.09 -15.83 17.73
CA PRO A 308 -0.55 -16.63 16.69
C PRO A 308 -0.20 -16.14 15.28
N ALA A 309 -0.27 -14.84 15.01
CA ALA A 309 0.08 -14.27 13.71
C ALA A 309 1.55 -14.53 13.36
N SER A 310 2.45 -14.36 14.35
CA SER A 310 3.87 -14.68 14.19
C SER A 310 4.10 -16.14 13.84
N THR A 311 3.40 -17.04 14.52
CA THR A 311 3.50 -18.50 14.32
C THR A 311 3.00 -18.92 12.94
N LEU A 312 1.88 -18.35 12.48
CA LEU A 312 1.30 -18.63 11.17
C LEU A 312 2.26 -18.23 10.05
N TRP A 313 2.78 -17.00 10.09
CA TRP A 313 3.68 -16.55 9.04
C TRP A 313 5.01 -17.29 9.08
N ALA A 314 5.59 -17.50 10.27
CA ALA A 314 6.83 -18.27 10.39
C ALA A 314 6.68 -19.70 9.85
N THR A 315 5.52 -20.33 10.06
CA THR A 315 5.23 -21.68 9.54
C THR A 315 5.15 -21.68 8.02
N LEU A 316 4.42 -20.74 7.42
CA LEU A 316 4.37 -20.60 5.96
C LEU A 316 5.76 -20.33 5.38
N LEU A 317 6.52 -19.40 5.96
CA LEU A 317 7.83 -19.01 5.45
C LEU A 317 8.92 -20.09 5.59
N THR A 318 8.74 -21.05 6.49
CA THR A 318 9.68 -22.17 6.69
C THR A 318 9.25 -23.45 5.99
N ASP A 319 8.14 -23.41 5.25
CA ASP A 319 7.64 -24.52 4.46
C ASP A 319 8.26 -24.50 3.06
N GLU A 320 9.29 -25.32 2.86
CA GLU A 320 10.08 -25.36 1.61
C GLU A 320 9.26 -25.82 0.39
N GLU A 321 8.13 -26.50 0.59
CA GLU A 321 7.25 -26.93 -0.49
C GLU A 321 6.12 -25.93 -0.74
N PHE A 322 5.45 -25.48 0.33
CA PHE A 322 4.28 -24.62 0.18
C PHE A 322 4.64 -23.18 -0.17
N LEU A 323 5.73 -22.60 0.36
CA LEU A 323 6.09 -21.20 0.11
C LEU A 323 6.35 -20.91 -1.39
N PRO A 324 7.22 -21.67 -2.10
CA PRO A 324 7.41 -21.44 -3.54
C PRO A 324 6.12 -21.62 -4.32
N HIS A 325 5.35 -22.67 -4.03
CA HIS A 325 4.09 -22.95 -4.70
C HIS A 325 3.06 -21.84 -4.48
N PHE A 326 2.94 -21.33 -3.26
CA PHE A 326 2.05 -20.21 -2.92
C PHE A 326 2.42 -18.93 -3.67
N ILE A 327 3.72 -18.59 -3.76
CA ILE A 327 4.19 -17.42 -4.51
C ILE A 327 3.81 -17.55 -5.99
N ASP A 328 4.04 -18.71 -6.59
CA ASP A 328 3.72 -18.96 -8.00
C ASP A 328 2.22 -18.90 -8.26
N MET A 329 1.39 -19.51 -7.39
CA MET A 329 -0.06 -19.39 -7.45
C MET A 329 -0.51 -17.94 -7.35
N ASN A 330 0.04 -17.17 -6.40
CA ASN A 330 -0.35 -15.77 -6.20
C ASN A 330 -0.04 -14.93 -7.43
N ARG A 331 1.15 -15.09 -8.03
CA ARG A 331 1.55 -14.38 -9.26
C ARG A 331 0.66 -14.73 -10.45
N LEU A 332 0.31 -16.00 -10.61
CA LEU A 332 -0.60 -16.45 -11.66
C LEU A 332 -2.01 -15.87 -11.46
N SER A 333 -2.56 -15.94 -10.24
CA SER A 333 -3.87 -15.37 -9.95
C SER A 333 -3.90 -13.86 -10.14
N LEU A 334 -2.82 -13.14 -9.79
CA LEU A 334 -2.69 -11.71 -10.05
C LEU A 334 -2.69 -11.41 -11.56
N GLN A 335 -1.96 -12.19 -12.37
CA GLN A 335 -1.97 -12.06 -13.82
C GLN A 335 -3.39 -12.25 -14.37
N GLU A 336 -4.07 -13.33 -14.01
CA GLU A 336 -5.42 -13.63 -14.50
C GLU A 336 -6.44 -12.55 -14.10
N ALA A 337 -6.36 -12.06 -12.87
CA ALA A 337 -7.20 -10.98 -12.37
C ALA A 337 -6.93 -9.65 -13.10
N TYR A 338 -5.65 -9.33 -13.35
CA TYR A 338 -5.26 -8.16 -14.13
C TYR A 338 -5.76 -8.25 -15.58
N GLU A 339 -5.55 -9.39 -16.26
CA GLU A 339 -6.00 -9.61 -17.64
C GLU A 339 -7.52 -9.51 -17.75
N HIS A 340 -8.25 -9.94 -16.73
CA HIS A 340 -9.70 -9.83 -16.69
C HIS A 340 -10.19 -8.38 -16.61
N VAL A 341 -9.69 -7.60 -15.64
CA VAL A 341 -10.09 -6.19 -15.48
C VAL A 341 -9.65 -5.35 -16.67
N THR A 342 -8.47 -5.60 -17.23
CA THR A 342 -7.99 -4.89 -18.42
C THR A 342 -8.78 -5.25 -19.68
N ALA A 343 -9.22 -6.50 -19.85
CA ALA A 343 -10.13 -6.86 -20.93
C ALA A 343 -11.45 -6.09 -20.85
N TRP A 344 -11.99 -5.90 -19.64
CA TRP A 344 -13.18 -5.08 -19.40
C TRP A 344 -12.95 -3.60 -19.72
N LEU A 345 -11.84 -3.01 -19.24
CA LEU A 345 -11.47 -1.62 -19.55
C LEU A 345 -11.31 -1.39 -21.06
N ASN A 346 -10.66 -2.31 -21.76
CA ASN A 346 -10.48 -2.26 -23.21
C ASN A 346 -11.80 -2.36 -23.97
N PHE A 347 -12.73 -3.22 -23.54
CA PHE A 347 -14.07 -3.32 -24.13
C PHE A 347 -14.82 -1.98 -24.04
N HIS A 348 -14.74 -1.31 -22.89
CA HIS A 348 -15.35 0.01 -22.65
C HIS A 348 -14.53 1.20 -23.15
N LYS A 349 -13.36 0.95 -23.75
CA LYS A 349 -12.42 1.97 -24.23
C LYS A 349 -12.01 2.97 -23.13
N ILE A 350 -11.88 2.50 -21.90
CA ILE A 350 -11.37 3.27 -20.77
C ILE A 350 -9.84 3.14 -20.75
N PRO A 351 -9.08 4.23 -20.99
CA PRO A 351 -7.63 4.19 -20.91
C PRO A 351 -7.17 3.85 -19.49
N TYR A 352 -6.03 3.19 -19.35
CA TYR A 352 -5.44 2.88 -18.06
C TYR A 352 -3.91 2.81 -18.16
N ILE A 353 -3.22 2.88 -17.03
CA ILE A 353 -1.76 2.69 -16.96
C ILE A 353 -1.50 1.21 -16.72
N SER A 354 -0.76 0.59 -17.64
CA SER A 354 -0.43 -0.84 -17.53
C SER A 354 0.39 -1.12 -16.28
N ALA A 355 0.05 -2.20 -15.59
CA ALA A 355 0.72 -2.65 -14.37
C ALA A 355 1.32 -4.05 -14.57
N SER A 356 2.32 -4.36 -13.77
CA SER A 356 3.02 -5.65 -13.71
C SER A 356 3.42 -6.06 -12.30
N ALA A 357 2.90 -5.35 -11.30
CA ALA A 357 3.17 -5.57 -9.89
C ALA A 357 1.99 -5.07 -9.03
N GLY A 358 1.93 -5.52 -7.79
CA GLY A 358 0.91 -5.10 -6.84
C GLY A 358 -0.46 -5.67 -7.17
N HIS A 359 -1.49 -4.98 -6.68
CA HIS A 359 -2.88 -5.48 -6.61
C HIS A 359 -3.87 -4.60 -7.37
N PHE A 360 -3.38 -3.59 -8.05
CA PHE A 360 -4.17 -2.49 -8.57
C PHE A 360 -3.60 -1.94 -9.87
N LEU A 361 -4.46 -1.25 -10.60
CA LEU A 361 -4.12 -0.40 -11.73
C LEU A 361 -4.83 0.94 -11.59
N VAL A 362 -4.48 1.91 -12.43
CA VAL A 362 -5.16 3.21 -12.48
C VAL A 362 -5.81 3.41 -13.84
N ALA A 363 -7.12 3.69 -13.82
CA ALA A 363 -7.96 3.90 -15.00
C ALA A 363 -8.32 5.39 -15.14
N ASP A 364 -8.40 5.87 -16.38
CA ASP A 364 -8.71 7.25 -16.73
C ASP A 364 -10.21 7.39 -17.03
N MET A 365 -10.95 7.94 -16.06
CA MET A 365 -12.39 8.17 -16.17
C MET A 365 -12.71 9.58 -16.67
N ARG A 366 -11.72 10.37 -17.13
CA ARG A 366 -11.96 11.76 -17.58
C ARG A 366 -12.94 11.83 -18.74
N SER A 367 -12.96 10.85 -19.63
CA SER A 367 -13.96 10.76 -20.71
C SER A 367 -15.40 10.69 -20.18
N VAL A 368 -15.62 10.02 -19.04
CA VAL A 368 -16.91 9.93 -18.35
C VAL A 368 -17.24 11.23 -17.63
N LEU A 369 -16.26 11.83 -16.95
CA LEU A 369 -16.44 13.06 -16.17
C LEU A 369 -16.60 14.32 -17.04
N SER A 370 -16.07 14.30 -18.26
CA SER A 370 -16.15 15.43 -19.20
C SER A 370 -17.42 15.40 -20.05
N ASP A 371 -18.04 14.23 -20.28
CA ASP A 371 -19.27 14.08 -21.07
C ASP A 371 -20.52 14.38 -20.22
N VAL A 372 -20.69 15.66 -19.90
CA VAL A 372 -21.82 16.17 -19.09
C VAL A 372 -23.17 16.01 -19.81
N ASP A 373 -23.18 15.96 -21.13
CA ASP A 373 -24.42 15.76 -21.90
C ASP A 373 -24.96 14.35 -21.72
N LYS A 374 -24.07 13.35 -21.76
CA LYS A 374 -24.44 11.95 -21.53
C LYS A 374 -24.69 11.66 -20.05
N TYR A 375 -23.79 12.10 -19.17
CA TYR A 375 -23.77 11.65 -17.78
C TYR A 375 -24.32 12.64 -16.75
N GLY A 376 -24.56 13.89 -17.15
CA GLY A 376 -25.04 14.93 -16.22
C GLY A 376 -26.37 14.59 -15.57
N ARG A 377 -27.25 13.87 -16.27
CA ARG A 377 -28.51 13.35 -15.70
C ARG A 377 -28.38 12.00 -14.98
N VAL A 378 -27.29 11.27 -15.23
CA VAL A 378 -27.07 9.93 -14.66
C VAL A 378 -26.59 10.05 -13.22
N PHE A 379 -25.59 10.90 -12.97
CA PHE A 379 -25.01 11.09 -11.64
C PHE A 379 -24.81 12.56 -11.26
N SER A 380 -25.63 13.46 -11.82
CA SER A 380 -25.75 14.87 -11.37
C SER A 380 -24.45 15.69 -11.49
N ILE A 381 -23.77 15.60 -12.64
CA ILE A 381 -22.64 16.49 -12.96
C ILE A 381 -23.00 17.60 -13.94
N THR A 382 -22.34 18.75 -13.84
CA THR A 382 -22.58 19.91 -14.71
C THR A 382 -21.29 20.50 -15.28
N ALA A 383 -21.42 21.32 -16.32
CA ALA A 383 -20.28 21.96 -16.98
C ALA A 383 -19.54 22.97 -16.08
N GLU A 384 -20.23 23.55 -15.11
CA GLU A 384 -19.70 24.54 -14.17
C GLU A 384 -18.79 23.92 -13.11
N GLN A 385 -19.01 22.63 -12.77
CA GLN A 385 -18.20 21.92 -11.79
C GLN A 385 -16.79 21.66 -12.32
N GLY A 386 -15.79 21.85 -11.46
CA GLY A 386 -14.41 21.42 -11.73
C GLY A 386 -14.27 19.89 -11.75
N ILE A 387 -13.17 19.39 -12.34
CA ILE A 387 -12.94 17.94 -12.48
C ILE A 387 -12.89 17.21 -11.12
N HIS A 388 -12.36 17.84 -10.07
CA HIS A 388 -12.34 17.30 -8.72
C HIS A 388 -13.74 17.10 -8.13
N GLU A 389 -14.66 18.05 -8.35
CA GLU A 389 -16.04 17.94 -7.89
C GLU A 389 -16.77 16.82 -8.62
N ARG A 390 -16.52 16.67 -9.92
CA ARG A 390 -17.10 15.59 -10.72
C ARG A 390 -16.54 14.23 -10.32
N GLU A 391 -15.23 14.12 -10.06
CA GLU A 391 -14.58 12.91 -9.53
C GLU A 391 -15.23 12.47 -8.21
N ALA A 392 -15.38 13.39 -7.26
CA ALA A 392 -16.03 13.12 -5.98
C ALA A 392 -17.51 12.74 -6.13
N THR A 393 -18.19 13.31 -7.14
CA THR A 393 -19.60 13.00 -7.43
C THR A 393 -19.74 11.59 -8.03
N LEU A 394 -18.89 11.21 -8.98
CA LEU A 394 -18.84 9.84 -9.52
C LEU A 394 -18.51 8.82 -8.42
N PHE A 395 -17.54 9.13 -7.56
CA PHE A 395 -17.17 8.27 -6.43
C PHE A 395 -18.37 7.98 -5.52
N LYS A 396 -19.09 9.00 -5.07
CA LYS A 396 -20.29 8.84 -4.23
C LYS A 396 -21.37 8.06 -4.96
N PHE A 397 -21.61 8.37 -6.23
CA PHE A 397 -22.59 7.67 -7.04
C PHE A 397 -22.29 6.17 -7.17
N LEU A 398 -21.04 5.78 -7.40
CA LEU A 398 -20.68 4.36 -7.46
C LEU A 398 -20.87 3.66 -6.11
N ILE A 399 -20.58 4.32 -4.99
CA ILE A 399 -20.83 3.78 -3.64
C ILE A 399 -22.33 3.50 -3.46
N GLU A 400 -23.20 4.43 -3.85
CA GLU A 400 -24.66 4.25 -3.83
C GLU A 400 -25.13 3.08 -4.72
N ARG A 401 -24.33 2.72 -5.73
CA ARG A 401 -24.54 1.57 -6.62
C ARG A 401 -23.81 0.31 -6.14
N GLY A 402 -23.26 0.32 -4.94
CA GLY A 402 -22.64 -0.83 -4.30
C GLY A 402 -21.22 -1.12 -4.78
N VAL A 403 -20.49 -0.16 -5.32
CA VAL A 403 -19.09 -0.34 -5.75
C VAL A 403 -18.22 0.82 -5.27
N VAL A 404 -17.10 0.52 -4.64
CA VAL A 404 -16.10 1.55 -4.30
C VAL A 404 -14.91 1.42 -5.24
N LEU A 405 -14.59 2.50 -5.94
CA LEU A 405 -13.29 2.71 -6.58
C LEU A 405 -12.51 3.75 -5.78
N ASN A 406 -11.18 3.71 -5.80
CA ASN A 406 -10.39 4.71 -5.09
C ASN A 406 -10.10 5.92 -5.99
N GLN A 407 -10.60 7.09 -5.60
CA GLN A 407 -10.34 8.35 -6.32
C GLN A 407 -8.84 8.58 -6.48
N GLY A 408 -8.41 8.99 -7.67
CA GLY A 408 -7.02 9.24 -7.98
C GLY A 408 -6.48 10.42 -7.18
N SER A 409 -7.29 11.46 -6.98
CA SER A 409 -6.90 12.62 -6.18
C SER A 409 -6.56 12.27 -4.72
N MET A 410 -7.17 11.22 -4.16
CA MET A 410 -6.76 10.71 -2.84
C MET A 410 -5.34 10.12 -2.87
N CYS A 411 -4.86 9.61 -4.00
CA CYS A 411 -3.47 9.14 -4.14
C CYS A 411 -2.54 10.19 -4.75
N HIS A 412 -2.91 11.48 -4.77
CA HIS A 412 -2.14 12.55 -5.42
C HIS A 412 -1.98 12.40 -6.94
N LEU A 413 -2.88 11.65 -7.59
CA LEU A 413 -3.03 11.71 -9.05
C LEU A 413 -3.78 12.99 -9.44
N GLU A 414 -3.65 13.36 -10.72
CA GLU A 414 -4.59 14.30 -11.35
C GLU A 414 -6.03 13.79 -11.19
N ALA A 415 -6.97 14.69 -10.94
CA ALA A 415 -8.38 14.32 -10.81
C ALA A 415 -8.92 13.66 -12.08
N GLY A 416 -9.75 12.64 -11.87
CA GLY A 416 -10.37 11.85 -12.92
C GLY A 416 -9.69 10.52 -13.20
N TRP A 417 -8.51 10.28 -12.62
CA TRP A 417 -7.98 8.92 -12.47
C TRP A 417 -8.70 8.19 -11.34
N PHE A 418 -8.85 6.88 -11.44
CA PHE A 418 -9.35 6.02 -10.37
C PHE A 418 -8.46 4.78 -10.25
N ARG A 419 -8.01 4.47 -9.04
CA ARG A 419 -7.33 3.20 -8.75
C ARG A 419 -8.37 2.10 -8.55
N ILE A 420 -8.18 1.00 -9.26
CA ILE A 420 -9.01 -0.21 -9.19
C ILE A 420 -8.14 -1.34 -8.66
N THR A 421 -8.53 -1.93 -7.54
CA THR A 421 -7.92 -3.16 -7.01
C THR A 421 -8.48 -4.35 -7.77
N PHE A 422 -7.65 -5.04 -8.54
CA PHE A 422 -8.08 -6.18 -9.34
C PHE A 422 -8.01 -7.51 -8.59
N SER A 423 -7.29 -7.58 -7.47
CA SER A 423 -7.08 -8.81 -6.69
C SER A 423 -8.26 -9.18 -5.76
N VAL A 424 -9.48 -9.00 -6.25
CA VAL A 424 -10.71 -9.46 -5.58
C VAL A 424 -11.16 -10.76 -6.24
N ARG A 425 -11.77 -11.67 -5.47
CA ARG A 425 -12.36 -12.92 -6.01
C ARG A 425 -13.17 -12.66 -7.30
N ARG A 426 -13.05 -13.58 -8.26
CA ARG A 426 -13.59 -13.40 -9.62
C ARG A 426 -15.10 -13.13 -9.65
N ASP A 427 -15.88 -13.84 -8.85
CA ASP A 427 -17.32 -13.65 -8.73
C ASP A 427 -17.69 -12.25 -8.21
N PHE A 428 -16.94 -11.76 -7.22
CA PHE A 428 -17.12 -10.41 -6.67
C PHE A 428 -16.69 -9.35 -7.69
N MET A 429 -15.57 -9.57 -8.40
CA MET A 429 -15.12 -8.67 -9.46
C MET A 429 -16.15 -8.57 -10.59
N ASP A 430 -16.67 -9.70 -11.08
CA ASP A 430 -17.67 -9.72 -12.15
C ASP A 430 -18.94 -8.96 -11.76
N HIS A 431 -19.42 -9.15 -10.52
CA HIS A 431 -20.55 -8.38 -9.99
C HIS A 431 -20.26 -6.89 -9.87
N ALA A 432 -19.05 -6.50 -9.43
CA ALA A 432 -18.68 -5.09 -9.33
C ALA A 432 -18.63 -4.41 -10.72
N LEU A 433 -18.01 -5.06 -11.70
CA LEU A 433 -17.93 -4.55 -13.07
C LEU A 433 -19.33 -4.45 -13.72
N ALA A 434 -20.19 -5.45 -13.51
CA ALA A 434 -21.56 -5.42 -13.99
C ALA A 434 -22.37 -4.26 -13.38
N ARG A 435 -22.18 -3.98 -12.08
CA ARG A 435 -22.81 -2.83 -11.40
C ARG A 435 -22.32 -1.50 -11.94
N ILE A 436 -21.04 -1.36 -12.30
CA ILE A 436 -20.53 -0.15 -12.96
C ILE A 436 -21.19 0.02 -14.33
N GLU A 437 -21.30 -1.05 -15.11
CA GLU A 437 -22.01 -1.00 -16.40
C GLU A 437 -23.46 -0.56 -16.25
N ASP A 438 -24.19 -1.12 -15.28
CA ASP A 438 -25.58 -0.73 -15.00
C ASP A 438 -25.68 0.73 -14.53
N ALA A 439 -24.79 1.13 -13.63
CA ALA A 439 -24.76 2.48 -13.07
C ALA A 439 -24.54 3.55 -14.16
N LEU A 440 -23.68 3.26 -15.14
CA LEU A 440 -23.30 4.20 -16.20
C LEU A 440 -24.08 3.99 -17.51
N GLY A 441 -24.98 3.01 -17.55
CA GLY A 441 -25.77 2.67 -18.74
C GLY A 441 -24.90 2.19 -19.90
N TRP A 442 -23.87 1.40 -19.62
CA TRP A 442 -22.97 0.83 -20.62
C TRP A 442 -23.48 -0.50 -21.15
N GLU A 443 -22.99 -0.89 -22.33
CA GLU A 443 -23.24 -2.22 -22.90
C GLU A 443 -22.64 -3.31 -21.99
N LYS A 444 -23.29 -4.47 -21.89
CA LYS A 444 -22.79 -5.57 -21.07
C LYS A 444 -21.56 -6.21 -21.71
N SER A 445 -20.45 -6.26 -20.99
CA SER A 445 -19.26 -6.96 -21.46
C SER A 445 -19.53 -8.47 -21.54
N PRO A 446 -19.25 -9.13 -22.68
CA PRO A 446 -19.52 -10.55 -22.87
C PRO A 446 -18.62 -11.46 -22.02
N ASN A 447 -17.62 -10.89 -21.35
CA ASN A 447 -16.67 -11.62 -20.51
C ASN A 447 -17.03 -11.61 -19.01
N LEU A 448 -18.11 -10.93 -18.62
CA LEU A 448 -18.64 -10.94 -17.26
C LEU A 448 -19.67 -12.06 -17.11
N LEU A 449 -19.60 -12.82 -16.00
CA LEU A 449 -20.55 -13.87 -15.63
C LEU A 449 -20.87 -14.82 -16.80
N ARG A 450 -19.99 -15.82 -17.01
CA ARG A 450 -20.46 -17.04 -17.66
C ARG A 450 -21.38 -17.73 -16.65
N GLU A 451 -22.67 -17.84 -16.99
CA GLU A 451 -23.56 -18.76 -16.30
C GLU A 451 -22.98 -20.17 -16.51
N ASP A 452 -22.32 -20.72 -15.48
CA ASP A 452 -22.08 -22.15 -15.36
C ASP A 452 -23.32 -22.85 -14.80
#